data_AF-A0A661MIJ5-F1
#
_entry.id   AF-A0A661MIJ5-F1
#
_cell.length_a   1.000
_cell.length_b   1.000
_cell.length_c   1.000
_cell.angle_alpha   90.00
_cell.angle_beta   90.00
_cell.angle_gamma   90.00
#
_symmetry.space_group_name_H-M   'P 1'
#
loop_
_entity.id
_entity.type
_entity.pdbx_description
1 polymer ?
#
loop_
_entity_poly.entity_id
_entity_poly.type
_entity_poly.pdbx_seq_one_letter_code
_entity_poly.pdbx_strand_id
1 'polypeptide(L)'
;MENGEFYRVEKTKERMYGQEKLLVCGYAPEEQQEFLGLLKELGLDSIPVVFVEEGDDEVTLVELLKRDGGKGMGRPSSLRRAVIMSGFTQENLHLLISAYRKSGLPQQLWATLTPVSENWSIGFLLRELEKEAETIRRTQNK
;
A
#
# COMPACT_ATOMS: atom_id res chain seq x y z
N MET A 1 22.67 -37.78 18.58
CA MET A 1 21.99 -36.57 19.09
C MET A 1 22.19 -35.52 18.02
N GLU A 2 21.30 -35.46 17.04
CA GLU A 2 21.36 -34.46 15.97
C GLU A 2 20.60 -33.24 16.49
N ASN A 3 21.35 -32.19 16.81
CA ASN A 3 20.78 -30.92 17.23
C ASN A 3 20.12 -30.28 16.01
N GLY A 4 18.80 -30.38 15.94
CA GLY A 4 18.00 -29.64 14.98
C GLY A 4 18.19 -28.14 15.20
N GLU A 5 18.86 -27.49 14.26
CA GLU A 5 18.94 -26.04 14.21
C GLU A 5 17.56 -25.50 13.81
N PHE A 6 16.82 -25.00 14.79
CA PHE A 6 15.63 -24.21 14.55
C PHE A 6 16.05 -22.82 14.06
N TYR A 7 15.94 -22.57 12.76
CA TYR A 7 16.07 -21.24 12.19
C TYR A 7 14.80 -20.43 12.51
N ARG A 8 14.95 -19.44 13.39
CA ARG A 8 13.93 -18.40 13.58
C ARG A 8 13.86 -17.61 12.28
N VAL A 9 12.70 -17.58 11.63
CA VAL A 9 12.48 -16.81 10.39
C VAL A 9 12.85 -15.35 10.67
N GLU A 10 14.01 -14.91 10.19
CA GLU A 10 14.42 -13.52 10.28
C GLU A 10 13.45 -12.70 9.44
N LYS A 11 12.84 -11.68 10.03
CA LYS A 11 12.18 -10.63 9.27
C LYS A 11 13.27 -9.93 8.45
N THR A 12 13.39 -10.29 7.18
CA THR A 12 14.48 -9.79 6.34
C THR A 12 14.32 -8.29 6.14
N LYS A 13 15.42 -7.53 6.26
CA LYS A 13 15.50 -6.11 5.87
C LYS A 13 15.57 -5.93 4.35
N GLU A 14 15.19 -6.96 3.61
CA GLU A 14 15.25 -6.97 2.15
C GLU A 14 14.26 -5.95 1.62
N ARG A 15 14.80 -5.02 0.83
CA ARG A 15 14.06 -3.89 0.28
C ARG A 15 13.40 -4.32 -1.03
N MET A 16 12.10 -4.09 -1.13
CA MET A 16 11.33 -4.30 -2.36
C MET A 16 11.68 -3.23 -3.41
N TYR A 17 11.21 -3.43 -4.64
CA TYR A 17 11.48 -2.54 -5.76
C TYR A 17 10.95 -1.11 -5.54
N GLY A 18 11.72 -0.11 -5.97
CA GLY A 18 11.35 1.31 -5.98
C GLY A 18 11.89 2.15 -4.82
N GLN A 19 11.59 3.45 -4.85
CA GLN A 19 11.89 4.37 -3.75
C GLN A 19 10.87 4.19 -2.61
N GLU A 20 11.31 4.30 -1.35
CA GLU A 20 10.39 4.18 -0.20
C GLU A 20 9.33 5.29 -0.21
N LYS A 21 8.08 4.89 -0.50
CA LYS A 21 6.95 5.81 -0.69
C LYS A 21 5.62 5.07 -0.68
N LEU A 22 4.56 5.78 -0.29
CA LEU A 22 3.19 5.29 -0.30
C LEU A 22 2.34 6.06 -1.31
N LEU A 23 1.55 5.34 -2.10
CA LEU A 23 0.38 5.90 -2.79
C LEU A 23 -0.88 5.41 -2.08
N VAL A 24 -1.78 6.33 -1.74
CA VAL A 24 -3.01 6.06 -1.00
C VAL A 24 -4.20 6.48 -1.85
N CYS A 25 -5.09 5.54 -2.16
CA CYS A 25 -6.23 5.75 -3.08
C CYS A 25 -7.55 5.60 -2.34
N GLY A 26 -8.55 6.44 -2.65
CA GLY A 26 -9.93 6.22 -2.22
C GLY A 26 -10.23 6.53 -0.75
N TYR A 27 -9.41 7.37 -0.11
CA TYR A 27 -9.59 7.78 1.28
C TYR A 27 -10.33 9.11 1.36
N ALA A 28 -11.31 9.21 2.24
CA ALA A 28 -11.90 10.48 2.64
C ALA A 28 -10.88 11.31 3.46
N PRO A 29 -10.98 12.65 3.46
CA PRO A 29 -10.01 13.51 4.15
C PRO A 29 -9.75 13.16 5.62
N GLU A 30 -10.77 12.71 6.34
CA GLU A 30 -10.68 12.29 7.74
C GLU A 30 -9.85 11.01 7.89
N GLU A 31 -10.09 10.03 7.01
CA GLU A 31 -9.37 8.76 6.99
C GLU A 31 -7.91 8.94 6.57
N GLN A 32 -7.62 9.96 5.75
CA GLN A 32 -6.24 10.33 5.42
C GLN A 32 -5.49 10.77 6.69
N GLN A 33 -6.13 11.54 7.58
CA GLN A 33 -5.53 11.90 8.87
C GLN A 33 -5.34 10.68 9.77
N GLU A 34 -6.34 9.81 9.86
CA GLU A 34 -6.25 8.58 10.65
C GLU A 34 -5.11 7.66 10.16
N PHE A 35 -4.96 7.53 8.85
CA PHE A 35 -3.88 6.75 8.25
C PHE A 35 -2.49 7.34 8.52
N LEU A 36 -2.34 8.67 8.41
CA LEU A 36 -1.09 9.34 8.79
C LEU A 36 -0.79 9.19 10.29
N GLY A 37 -1.83 9.25 11.13
CA GLY A 37 -1.72 8.95 12.57
C GLY A 37 -1.20 7.54 12.82
N LEU A 38 -1.76 6.54 12.12
CA LEU A 38 -1.31 5.16 12.17
C LEU A 38 0.17 5.03 11.76
N LEU A 39 0.59 5.68 10.67
CA LEU A 39 2.01 5.65 10.25
C LEU A 39 2.92 6.22 11.34
N LYS A 40 2.52 7.31 11.99
CA LYS A 40 3.27 7.92 13.09
C LYS A 40 3.38 7.00 14.31
N GLU A 41 2.30 6.33 14.69
CA GLU A 41 2.32 5.35 15.78
C GLU A 41 3.27 4.18 15.50
N LEU A 42 3.44 3.81 14.24
CA LEU A 42 4.34 2.75 13.79
C LEU A 42 5.79 3.23 13.57
N GLY A 43 6.07 4.52 13.71
CA GLY A 43 7.38 5.11 13.40
C GLY A 43 7.71 5.13 11.91
N LEU A 44 6.68 5.16 11.06
CA LEU A 44 6.76 5.18 9.59
C LEU A 44 6.41 6.55 9.00
N ASP A 45 6.31 7.60 9.83
CA ASP A 45 5.94 8.97 9.43
C ASP A 45 6.99 9.68 8.57
N SER A 46 8.22 9.17 8.52
CA SER A 46 9.24 9.64 7.59
C SER A 46 8.99 9.21 6.13
N ILE A 47 8.11 8.23 5.91
CA ILE A 47 7.79 7.72 4.56
C ILE A 47 6.87 8.73 3.86
N PRO A 48 7.26 9.27 2.69
CA PRO A 48 6.40 10.19 1.97
C PRO A 48 5.12 9.49 1.50
N VAL A 49 3.97 10.14 1.72
CA VAL A 49 2.66 9.66 1.29
C VAL A 49 2.10 10.56 0.22
N VAL A 50 1.63 10.01 -0.89
CA VAL A 50 0.89 10.72 -1.94
C VAL A 50 -0.54 10.19 -1.94
N PHE A 51 -1.52 11.08 -1.83
CA PHE A 51 -2.92 10.74 -1.97
C PHE A 51 -3.32 10.89 -3.44
N VAL A 52 -3.84 9.83 -4.03
CA VAL A 52 -4.24 9.79 -5.44
C VAL A 52 -5.60 10.48 -5.58
N GLU A 53 -5.68 11.41 -6.54
CA GLU A 53 -6.86 12.24 -6.76
C GLU A 53 -7.78 11.64 -7.85
N GLU A 54 -9.04 12.08 -7.90
CA GLU A 54 -10.06 11.59 -8.84
C GLU A 54 -9.64 11.64 -10.33
N GLY A 55 -8.82 12.62 -10.71
CA GLY A 55 -8.35 12.82 -12.08
C GLY A 55 -7.11 12.00 -12.47
N ASP A 56 -6.58 11.18 -11.56
CA ASP A 56 -5.31 10.51 -11.77
C ASP A 56 -5.43 9.14 -12.46
N ASP A 57 -6.62 8.66 -12.86
CA ASP A 57 -6.85 7.27 -13.34
C ASP A 57 -5.85 6.83 -14.42
N GLU A 58 -5.51 7.72 -15.35
CA GLU A 58 -4.60 7.48 -16.47
C GLU A 58 -3.12 7.79 -16.16
N VAL A 59 -2.82 8.34 -14.98
CA VAL A 59 -1.46 8.67 -14.55
C VAL A 59 -0.74 7.40 -14.10
N THR A 60 0.51 7.25 -14.54
CA THR A 60 1.32 6.07 -14.20
C THR A 60 1.79 6.07 -12.75
N LEU A 61 2.04 4.88 -12.17
CA LEU A 61 2.59 4.76 -10.82
C LEU A 61 3.91 5.52 -10.68
N VAL A 62 4.81 5.44 -11.67
CA VAL A 62 6.09 6.15 -11.64
C VAL A 62 5.92 7.68 -11.63
N GLU A 63 4.93 8.22 -12.32
CA GLU A 63 4.62 9.66 -12.28
C GLU A 63 4.03 10.09 -10.95
N LEU A 64 3.13 9.29 -10.36
CA LEU A 64 2.57 9.53 -9.03
C LEU A 64 3.68 9.51 -7.96
N LEU A 65 4.62 8.56 -8.06
CA LEU A 65 5.74 8.43 -7.13
C LEU A 65 6.74 9.60 -7.22
N LYS A 66 6.77 10.36 -8.32
CA LYS A 66 7.58 11.58 -8.44
C LYS A 66 7.00 12.80 -7.72
N ARG A 67 5.72 12.79 -7.34
CA ARG A 67 5.06 13.92 -6.66
C ARG A 67 5.56 14.07 -5.23
N ASP A 68 5.56 15.28 -4.68
CA ASP A 68 5.97 15.49 -3.29
C ASP A 68 5.05 14.80 -2.27
N GLY A 69 5.62 14.42 -1.12
CA GLY A 69 4.83 13.91 0.00
C GLY A 69 3.77 14.92 0.47
N GLY A 70 2.59 14.44 0.80
CA GLY A 70 1.41 15.24 1.14
C GLY A 70 0.59 15.71 -0.07
N LYS A 71 1.06 15.48 -1.32
CA LYS A 71 0.25 15.82 -2.50
C LYS A 71 -1.08 15.05 -2.49
N GLY A 72 -2.16 15.74 -2.83
CA GLY A 72 -3.54 15.22 -2.84
C GLY A 72 -4.22 15.19 -1.46
N MET A 73 -3.50 15.48 -0.37
CA MET A 73 -4.06 15.49 0.98
C MET A 73 -5.23 16.48 1.11
N GLY A 74 -6.26 16.07 1.84
CA GLY A 74 -7.49 16.84 2.04
C GLY A 74 -8.49 16.75 0.88
N ARG A 75 -8.16 16.05 -0.21
CA ARG A 75 -9.07 15.84 -1.34
C ARG A 75 -9.64 14.42 -1.30
N PRO A 76 -10.97 14.24 -1.38
CA PRO A 76 -11.56 12.93 -1.51
C PRO A 76 -11.31 12.36 -2.91
N SER A 77 -11.36 11.04 -3.02
CA SER A 77 -11.45 10.34 -4.30
C SER A 77 -12.41 9.16 -4.20
N SER A 78 -13.17 8.92 -5.26
CA SER A 78 -14.05 7.76 -5.45
C SER A 78 -13.31 6.52 -5.97
N LEU A 79 -11.99 6.64 -6.23
CA LEU A 79 -11.15 5.51 -6.59
C LEU A 79 -11.26 4.37 -5.58
N ARG A 80 -11.03 3.15 -6.07
CA ARG A 80 -11.04 1.97 -5.21
C ARG A 80 -10.00 2.12 -4.10
N ARG A 81 -10.40 1.81 -2.86
CA ARG A 81 -9.50 1.90 -1.71
C ARG A 81 -8.31 0.96 -1.84
N ALA A 82 -7.13 1.54 -1.91
CA ALA A 82 -5.89 0.79 -1.99
C ALA A 82 -4.71 1.56 -1.39
N VAL A 83 -3.70 0.82 -0.95
CA VAL A 83 -2.38 1.36 -0.65
C VAL A 83 -1.33 0.61 -1.46
N ILE A 84 -0.53 1.37 -2.21
CA ILE A 84 0.59 0.87 -3.02
C ILE A 84 1.89 1.25 -2.31
N MET A 85 2.66 0.23 -1.95
CA MET A 85 3.94 0.36 -1.25
C MET A 85 5.09 0.23 -2.24
N SER A 86 5.90 1.28 -2.37
CA SER A 86 7.12 1.28 -3.19
C SER A 86 8.33 1.28 -2.26
N GLY A 87 9.35 0.45 -2.55
CA GLY A 87 10.63 0.49 -1.85
C GLY A 87 10.61 0.12 -0.36
N PHE A 88 9.53 -0.50 0.12
CA PHE A 88 9.37 -0.94 1.52
C PHE A 88 10.24 -2.16 1.82
N THR A 89 10.63 -2.35 3.07
CA THR A 89 11.10 -3.66 3.54
C THR A 89 9.91 -4.60 3.75
N GLN A 90 10.14 -5.92 3.66
CA GLN A 90 9.09 -6.90 3.99
C GLN A 90 8.59 -6.71 5.44
N GLU A 91 9.48 -6.40 6.37
CA GLU A 91 9.12 -6.09 7.75
C GLU A 91 8.14 -4.91 7.86
N ASN A 92 8.45 -3.76 7.24
CA ASN A 92 7.60 -2.57 7.30
C ASN A 92 6.25 -2.81 6.61
N LEU A 93 6.23 -3.56 5.50
CA LEU A 93 5.01 -3.96 4.82
C LEU A 93 4.12 -4.79 5.76
N HIS A 94 4.66 -5.84 6.39
CA HIS A 94 3.89 -6.70 7.27
C HIS A 94 3.42 -5.96 8.53
N LEU A 95 4.26 -5.08 9.07
CA LEU A 95 3.92 -4.22 10.20
C LEU A 95 2.72 -3.33 9.88
N LEU A 96 2.78 -2.59 8.76
CA LEU A 96 1.72 -1.68 8.33
C LEU A 96 0.41 -2.41 8.05
N ILE A 97 0.43 -3.51 7.29
CA ILE A 97 -0.78 -4.30 7.00
C ILE A 97 -1.41 -4.84 8.29
N SER A 98 -0.59 -5.32 9.22
CA SER A 98 -1.08 -5.90 10.48
C SER A 98 -1.69 -4.85 11.40
N ALA A 99 -1.08 -3.65 11.46
CA ALA A 99 -1.59 -2.55 12.26
C ALA A 99 -2.88 -1.96 11.65
N TYR A 100 -2.92 -1.79 10.33
CA TYR A 100 -4.11 -1.32 9.61
C TYR A 100 -5.32 -2.26 9.83
N ARG A 101 -5.10 -3.58 9.82
CA ARG A 101 -6.16 -4.55 10.12
C ARG A 101 -6.73 -4.43 11.54
N LYS A 102 -5.98 -3.84 12.47
CA LYS A 102 -6.39 -3.66 13.87
C LYS A 102 -6.92 -2.26 14.17
N SER A 103 -6.77 -1.30 13.26
CA SER A 103 -7.15 0.11 13.49
C SER A 103 -8.65 0.37 13.32
N GLY A 104 -9.41 -0.59 12.80
CA GLY A 104 -10.85 -0.40 12.50
C GLY A 104 -11.11 0.33 11.19
N LEU A 105 -10.06 0.71 10.45
CA LEU A 105 -10.19 1.32 9.13
C LEU A 105 -10.86 0.36 8.13
N PRO A 106 -11.60 0.88 7.13
CA PRO A 106 -12.25 0.06 6.10
C PRO A 106 -11.28 -0.86 5.37
N GLN A 107 -11.78 -2.03 4.95
CA GLN A 107 -10.99 -2.96 4.14
C GLN A 107 -10.50 -2.31 2.84
N GLN A 108 -9.30 -2.70 2.42
CA GLN A 108 -8.66 -2.15 1.24
C GLN A 108 -7.84 -3.18 0.48
N LEU A 109 -7.49 -2.81 -0.75
CA LEU A 109 -6.51 -3.52 -1.56
C LEU A 109 -5.09 -3.10 -1.18
N TRP A 110 -4.16 -4.03 -1.31
CA TRP A 110 -2.74 -3.79 -1.04
C TRP A 110 -1.94 -4.22 -2.25
N ALA A 111 -0.95 -3.42 -2.62
CA ALA A 111 -0.01 -3.78 -3.68
C ALA A 111 1.39 -3.30 -3.35
N THR A 112 2.38 -3.97 -3.93
CA THR A 112 3.78 -3.54 -3.93
C THR A 112 4.19 -3.13 -5.33
N LEU A 113 4.99 -2.08 -5.45
CA LEU A 113 5.54 -1.67 -6.74
C LEU A 113 6.45 -2.78 -7.28
N THR A 114 6.36 -3.04 -8.59
CA THR A 114 7.24 -3.96 -9.30
C THR A 114 7.75 -3.30 -10.58
N PRO A 115 8.83 -3.80 -11.20
CA PRO A 115 9.26 -3.32 -12.51
C PRO A 115 8.18 -3.43 -13.60
N VAL A 116 7.27 -4.40 -13.46
CA VAL A 116 6.17 -4.61 -14.40
C VAL A 116 5.08 -3.55 -14.20
N SER A 117 4.71 -3.28 -12.96
CA SER A 117 3.58 -2.40 -12.64
C SER A 117 3.93 -0.92 -12.68
N GLU A 118 5.20 -0.51 -12.59
CA GLU A 118 5.57 0.91 -12.46
C GLU A 118 5.08 1.82 -13.60
N ASN A 119 4.93 1.27 -14.81
CA ASN A 119 4.45 1.98 -16.00
C ASN A 119 2.95 1.83 -16.22
N TRP A 120 2.25 1.11 -15.34
CA TRP A 120 0.79 0.99 -15.41
C TRP A 120 0.15 2.27 -14.87
N SER A 121 -0.99 2.63 -15.45
CA SER A 121 -1.85 3.66 -14.86
C SER A 121 -2.42 3.16 -13.53
N ILE A 122 -2.65 4.07 -12.59
CA ILE A 122 -3.23 3.70 -11.30
C ILE A 122 -4.63 3.08 -11.47
N GLY A 123 -5.43 3.58 -12.42
CA GLY A 123 -6.72 3.02 -12.75
C GLY A 123 -6.64 1.58 -13.23
N PHE A 124 -5.67 1.28 -14.10
CA PHE A 124 -5.44 -0.09 -14.56
C PHE A 124 -5.03 -1.02 -13.41
N LEU A 125 -4.08 -0.59 -12.56
CA LEU A 125 -3.68 -1.37 -11.39
C LEU A 125 -4.86 -1.67 -10.46
N LEU A 126 -5.67 -0.66 -10.13
CA LEU A 126 -6.81 -0.82 -9.24
C LEU A 126 -7.84 -1.83 -9.78
N ARG A 127 -8.09 -1.78 -11.11
CA ARG A 127 -8.98 -2.75 -11.78
C ARG A 127 -8.44 -4.18 -11.71
N GLU A 128 -7.13 -4.37 -11.92
CA GLU A 128 -6.52 -5.71 -11.81
C GLU A 128 -6.57 -6.24 -10.38
N LEU A 129 -6.24 -5.41 -9.38
CA LEU A 129 -6.32 -5.79 -7.96
C LEU A 129 -7.76 -6.16 -7.54
N GLU A 130 -8.77 -5.45 -8.07
CA GLU A 130 -10.16 -5.77 -7.79
C GLU A 130 -10.56 -7.13 -8.37
N LYS A 131 -10.19 -7.41 -9.63
CA LYS A 131 -10.44 -8.73 -10.26
C LYS A 131 -9.80 -9.87 -9.46
N GLU A 132 -8.56 -9.68 -9.01
CA GLU A 132 -7.86 -10.67 -8.17
C GLU A 132 -8.56 -10.89 -6.84
N ALA A 133 -8.92 -9.81 -6.14
CA ALA A 133 -9.61 -9.88 -4.85
C ALA A 133 -10.99 -10.55 -4.96
N GLU A 134 -11.75 -10.26 -6.01
CA GLU A 134 -13.03 -10.92 -6.29
C GLU A 134 -12.86 -12.43 -6.51
N THR A 135 -11.82 -12.82 -7.23
CA THR A 135 -11.53 -14.23 -7.54
C THR A 135 -11.20 -15.01 -6.27
N ILE A 136 -10.34 -14.45 -5.42
CA ILE A 136 -9.97 -15.05 -4.12
C ILE A 136 -11.21 -15.20 -3.24
N ARG A 137 -12.06 -14.16 -3.17
CA ARG A 137 -13.29 -14.18 -2.37
C ARG A 137 -14.28 -15.25 -2.83
N ARG A 138 -14.42 -15.45 -4.14
CA ARG A 138 -15.29 -16.50 -4.72
C ARG A 138 -14.82 -17.91 -4.37
N THR A 139 -13.50 -18.12 -4.28
CA THR A 139 -12.91 -19.43 -3.97
C THR A 139 -12.97 -19.77 -2.47
N GLN A 140 -12.95 -18.77 -1.57
CA GLN A 140 -13.03 -18.98 -0.12
C GLN A 140 -14.46 -19.26 0.40
N ASN A 141 -15.49 -18.98 -0.40
CA ASN A 141 -16.90 -19.21 -0.06
C ASN A 141 -17.48 -20.51 -0.68
N LYS A 142 -16.63 -21.38 -1.23
CA LYS A 142 -16.98 -22.72 -1.72
C LYS A 142 -16.46 -23.77 -0.75
#